data_AF-A0A1H6QID1-F1
#
_entry.id   AF-A0A1H6QID1-F1
#
_cell.length_a   1.000
_cell.length_b   1.000
_cell.length_c   1.000
_cell.angle_alpha   90.00
_cell.angle_beta   90.00
_cell.angle_gamma   90.00
#
_symmetry.space_group_name_H-M   'P 1'
#
loop_
_entity.id
_entity.type
_entity.pdbx_description
1 polymer ?
#
loop_
_entity_poly.entity_id
_entity_poly.type
_entity_poly.pdbx_seq_one_letter_code
_entity_poly.pdbx_strand_id
1 'polypeptide(L)'
;MKLEKVLFLIIGIIFFSCKGTKQTTLNSKNTKVPEWNMGTLNQKSIQNLDSTKWDLKLFNQDIETYEKYTEIFQSYPLNKSPFPVSEYDYAVSSIPFTIEKKGLIFKGVRIGEYENTESEKIIDKLTLLILTNDKNSEENTLVESRNFPYLTAQGTFKIPNNTYDWVFSASPDGYSTLLVNMKLFDLRFGETIIIYPQDNKSFFYDQIKDSPNNYTSFDDFKNAIINKIKQL
;
A
#
# COMPACT_ATOMS: atom_id res chain seq x y z
N MET A 1 -21.98 28.83 -7.78
CA MET A 1 -21.89 27.86 -8.90
C MET A 1 -20.43 27.87 -9.33
N LYS A 2 -19.56 26.92 -8.99
CA LYS A 2 -19.66 25.46 -9.05
C LYS A 2 -19.22 24.83 -7.73
N LEU A 3 -19.96 23.81 -7.30
CA LEU A 3 -19.61 22.93 -6.19
C LEU A 3 -18.84 21.76 -6.81
N GLU A 4 -17.52 21.77 -6.67
CA GLU A 4 -16.69 20.66 -7.14
C GLU A 4 -16.86 19.48 -6.19
N LYS A 5 -17.41 18.39 -6.73
CA LYS A 5 -17.68 17.15 -6.02
C LYS A 5 -16.36 16.43 -5.79
N VAL A 6 -15.87 16.44 -4.55
CA VAL A 6 -14.84 15.51 -4.10
C VAL A 6 -15.48 14.12 -4.06
N LEU A 7 -15.14 13.28 -5.04
CA LEU A 7 -15.60 11.89 -5.13
C LEU A 7 -14.61 11.02 -4.34
N PHE A 8 -14.93 10.70 -3.08
CA PHE A 8 -14.26 9.60 -2.38
C PHE A 8 -14.69 8.28 -3.04
N LEU A 9 -13.84 7.74 -3.91
CA LEU A 9 -14.07 6.44 -4.51
C LEU A 9 -13.62 5.34 -3.53
N ILE A 10 -14.50 4.97 -2.61
CA ILE A 10 -14.39 3.69 -1.90
C ILE A 10 -14.78 2.60 -2.88
N ILE A 11 -13.81 1.93 -3.50
CA ILE A 11 -14.06 0.69 -4.25
C ILE A 11 -14.26 -0.42 -3.23
N GLY A 12 -15.47 -0.52 -2.69
CA GLY A 12 -15.96 -1.71 -2.00
C GLY A 12 -16.51 -2.68 -3.05
N ILE A 13 -15.88 -3.84 -3.21
CA ILE A 13 -16.38 -4.90 -4.08
C ILE A 13 -17.61 -5.52 -3.41
N ILE A 14 -18.81 -5.21 -3.91
CA ILE A 14 -20.04 -5.90 -3.54
C ILE A 14 -20.09 -7.21 -4.34
N PHE A 15 -19.79 -8.33 -3.69
CA PHE A 15 -20.07 -9.65 -4.26
C PHE A 15 -21.58 -9.93 -4.20
N PHE A 16 -22.23 -9.94 -5.36
CA PHE A 16 -23.53 -10.59 -5.52
C PHE A 16 -23.34 -12.11 -5.36
N SER A 17 -23.70 -12.62 -4.18
CA SER A 17 -23.75 -14.06 -3.91
C SER A 17 -24.96 -14.66 -4.64
N CYS A 18 -24.71 -15.33 -5.77
CA CYS A 18 -25.68 -16.23 -6.37
C CYS A 18 -25.56 -17.61 -5.70
N LYS A 19 -26.61 -18.00 -4.96
CA LYS A 19 -26.81 -19.37 -4.47
C LYS A 19 -26.93 -20.33 -5.65
N GLY A 20 -26.06 -21.33 -5.68
CA GLY A 20 -26.12 -22.51 -6.54
C GLY A 20 -25.30 -23.64 -5.95
N THR A 21 -25.98 -24.71 -5.56
CA THR A 21 -25.55 -25.81 -4.68
C THR A 21 -24.47 -26.71 -5.26
N LYS A 22 -23.42 -27.02 -4.48
CA LYS A 22 -22.84 -28.37 -4.34
C LYS A 22 -21.97 -28.43 -3.09
N GLN A 23 -22.47 -29.19 -2.11
CA GLN A 23 -21.80 -29.50 -0.86
C GLN A 23 -20.63 -30.44 -1.16
N THR A 24 -19.48 -29.86 -1.49
CA THR A 24 -18.21 -30.60 -1.53
C THR A 24 -17.63 -30.45 -0.14
N THR A 25 -17.49 -31.57 0.56
CA THR A 25 -16.76 -31.68 1.83
C THR A 25 -15.39 -31.03 1.68
N LEU A 26 -15.27 -29.78 2.14
CA LEU A 26 -14.00 -29.12 2.35
C LEU A 26 -13.31 -29.86 3.50
N ASN A 27 -12.49 -30.84 3.13
CA ASN A 27 -11.36 -31.22 3.95
C ASN A 27 -10.61 -29.92 4.26
N SER A 28 -10.70 -29.44 5.50
CA SER A 28 -9.85 -28.37 6.00
C SER A 28 -8.41 -28.90 6.03
N LYS A 29 -7.76 -28.94 4.86
CA LYS A 29 -6.32 -28.95 4.81
C LYS A 29 -5.91 -27.61 5.38
N ASN A 30 -5.41 -27.63 6.62
CA ASN A 30 -4.46 -26.64 7.13
C ASN A 30 -3.34 -26.50 6.09
N THR A 31 -3.59 -25.69 5.07
CA THR A 31 -2.61 -25.31 4.08
C THR A 31 -1.85 -24.21 4.76
N LYS A 32 -0.74 -24.59 5.42
CA LYS A 32 0.25 -23.62 5.87
C LYS A 32 0.53 -22.69 4.70
N VAL A 33 0.40 -21.39 4.93
CA VAL A 33 0.85 -20.37 3.98
C VAL A 33 2.27 -20.74 3.56
N PRO A 34 2.56 -20.85 2.26
CA PRO A 34 3.90 -21.23 1.80
C PRO A 34 4.92 -20.26 2.38
N GLU A 35 5.92 -20.81 3.07
CA GLU A 35 7.06 -20.01 3.50
C GLU A 35 7.82 -19.56 2.24
N TRP A 36 7.85 -18.25 1.99
CA TRP A 36 8.53 -17.67 0.85
C TRP A 36 10.04 -17.75 1.06
N ASN A 37 10.70 -18.48 0.18
CA ASN A 37 12.15 -18.56 0.10
C ASN A 37 12.57 -18.35 -1.37
N MET A 38 13.87 -18.20 -1.61
CA MET A 38 14.39 -17.98 -2.97
C MET A 38 13.90 -19.01 -3.99
N GLY A 39 13.74 -20.28 -3.59
CA GLY A 39 13.23 -21.35 -4.45
C GLY A 39 11.76 -21.14 -4.84
N THR A 40 10.87 -20.85 -3.88
CA THR A 40 9.45 -20.62 -4.16
C THR A 40 9.20 -19.31 -4.91
N LEU A 41 10.00 -18.26 -4.63
CA LEU A 41 9.98 -17.01 -5.38
C LEU A 41 10.40 -17.21 -6.84
N ASN A 42 11.46 -17.98 -7.08
CA ASN A 42 11.90 -18.32 -8.43
C ASN A 42 10.83 -19.12 -9.19
N GLN A 43 10.18 -20.08 -8.52
CA GLN A 43 9.06 -20.83 -9.13
C GLN A 43 7.90 -19.92 -9.50
N LYS A 44 7.49 -18.99 -8.63
CA LYS A 44 6.42 -18.02 -8.94
C LYS A 44 6.80 -17.11 -10.10
N SER A 45 8.06 -16.67 -10.17
CA SER A 45 8.56 -15.89 -11.31
C SER A 45 8.44 -16.66 -12.62
N ILE A 46 8.83 -17.95 -12.65
CA ILE A 46 8.68 -18.82 -13.82
C ILE A 46 7.20 -18.99 -14.20
N GLN A 47 6.31 -19.17 -13.23
CA GLN A 47 4.86 -19.28 -13.50
C GLN A 47 4.28 -18.00 -14.11
N ASN A 48 4.77 -16.81 -13.71
CA ASN A 48 4.34 -15.56 -14.33
C ASN A 48 4.80 -15.42 -15.79
N LEU A 49 5.82 -16.16 -16.22
CA LEU A 49 6.25 -16.22 -17.61
C LEU A 49 5.51 -17.29 -18.44
N ASP A 50 4.80 -18.21 -17.80
CA ASP A 50 4.03 -19.26 -18.45
C ASP A 50 2.61 -18.78 -18.78
N SER A 51 2.35 -18.49 -20.05
CA SER A 51 1.05 -18.00 -20.49
C SER A 51 -0.10 -18.99 -20.27
N THR A 52 0.18 -20.27 -20.06
CA THR A 52 -0.86 -21.27 -19.72
C THR A 52 -1.32 -21.17 -18.27
N LYS A 53 -0.62 -20.39 -17.44
CA LYS A 53 -0.94 -20.15 -16.02
C LYS A 53 -1.57 -18.79 -15.76
N TRP A 54 -1.61 -17.92 -16.76
CA TRP A 54 -2.10 -16.55 -16.59
C TRP A 54 -3.59 -16.52 -16.25
N ASP A 55 -3.95 -15.65 -15.31
CA ASP A 55 -5.33 -15.28 -15.08
C ASP A 55 -5.77 -14.29 -16.18
N LEU A 56 -6.19 -14.84 -17.33
CA LEU A 56 -6.62 -14.06 -18.48
C LEU A 56 -7.91 -13.27 -18.20
N LYS A 57 -8.75 -13.75 -17.28
CA LYS A 57 -9.98 -13.05 -16.91
C LYS A 57 -9.63 -11.75 -16.19
N LEU A 58 -8.78 -11.82 -15.17
CA LEU A 58 -8.36 -10.64 -14.42
C LEU A 58 -7.48 -9.72 -15.27
N PHE A 59 -6.61 -10.28 -16.13
CA PHE A 59 -5.81 -9.47 -17.04
C PHE A 59 -6.66 -8.63 -18.01
N ASN A 60 -7.71 -9.21 -18.62
CA ASN A 60 -8.61 -8.45 -19.47
C ASN A 60 -9.39 -7.37 -18.69
N GLN A 61 -9.79 -7.67 -17.45
CA GLN A 61 -10.40 -6.68 -16.56
C GLN A 61 -9.44 -5.53 -16.24
N ASP A 62 -8.14 -5.82 -16.05
CA ASP A 62 -7.11 -4.80 -15.83
C ASP A 62 -6.98 -3.88 -17.05
N ILE A 63 -7.01 -4.42 -18.27
CA ILE A 63 -6.98 -3.65 -19.52
C ILE A 63 -8.19 -2.71 -19.62
N GLU A 64 -9.40 -3.25 -19.47
CA GLU A 64 -10.65 -2.46 -19.54
C GLU A 64 -10.67 -1.37 -18.46
N THR A 65 -10.21 -1.70 -17.26
CA THR A 65 -10.11 -0.75 -16.14
C THR A 65 -9.10 0.34 -16.45
N TYR A 66 -7.94 0.00 -17.03
CA TYR A 66 -6.92 0.96 -17.42
C TYR A 66 -7.45 1.93 -18.48
N GLU A 67 -8.08 1.43 -19.54
CA GLU A 67 -8.67 2.28 -20.59
C GLU A 67 -9.72 3.25 -20.03
N LYS A 68 -10.55 2.77 -19.10
CA LYS A 68 -11.58 3.60 -18.47
C LYS A 68 -11.02 4.68 -17.53
N TYR A 69 -9.91 4.41 -16.85
CA TYR A 69 -9.35 5.27 -15.81
C TYR A 69 -7.91 5.70 -16.11
N THR A 70 -7.57 5.84 -17.40
CA THR A 70 -6.19 6.11 -17.85
C THR A 70 -5.62 7.36 -17.19
N GLU A 71 -6.39 8.46 -17.14
CA GLU A 71 -5.96 9.71 -16.52
C GLU A 71 -5.61 9.55 -15.03
N ILE A 72 -6.36 8.71 -14.30
CA ILE A 72 -6.09 8.43 -12.89
C ILE A 72 -4.79 7.65 -12.75
N PHE A 73 -4.58 6.60 -13.56
CA PHE A 73 -3.37 5.78 -13.48
C PHE A 73 -2.10 6.52 -13.94
N GLN A 74 -2.22 7.48 -14.84
CA GLN A 74 -1.12 8.35 -15.27
C GLN A 74 -0.84 9.50 -14.30
N SER A 75 -1.69 9.71 -13.29
CA SER A 75 -1.47 10.73 -12.24
C SER A 75 -0.53 10.27 -11.11
N TYR A 76 -0.19 8.97 -11.06
CA TYR A 76 0.72 8.40 -10.07
C TYR A 76 2.19 8.52 -10.51
N PRO A 77 3.15 8.45 -9.57
CA PRO A 77 4.58 8.57 -9.88
C PRO A 77 5.08 7.57 -10.94
N LEU A 78 4.55 6.35 -10.93
CA LEU A 78 4.79 5.30 -11.92
C LEU A 78 3.48 4.95 -12.64
N ASN A 79 3.56 4.86 -13.96
CA ASN A 79 2.44 4.44 -14.80
C ASN A 79 2.02 3.00 -14.49
N LYS A 80 0.79 2.82 -14.01
CA LYS A 80 0.20 1.49 -13.77
C LYS A 80 -0.29 0.86 -15.10
N SER A 81 0.59 0.21 -15.84
CA SER A 81 0.20 -0.53 -17.05
C SER A 81 -0.32 -1.93 -16.68
N PRO A 82 -1.37 -2.46 -17.33
CA PRO A 82 -1.78 -3.85 -17.17
C PRO A 82 -0.67 -4.82 -17.60
N PHE A 83 -0.49 -5.91 -16.85
CA PHE A 83 0.40 -7.00 -17.21
C PHE A 83 -0.19 -8.35 -16.76
N PRO A 84 0.07 -9.44 -17.51
CA PRO A 84 -0.43 -10.75 -17.15
C PRO A 84 0.41 -11.36 -16.04
N VAL A 85 -0.25 -12.05 -15.11
CA VAL A 85 0.41 -12.86 -14.07
C VAL A 85 -0.38 -14.14 -13.83
N SER A 86 0.29 -15.13 -13.25
CA SER A 86 -0.37 -16.37 -12.85
C SER A 86 -1.33 -16.17 -11.68
N GLU A 87 -2.37 -17.00 -11.61
CA GLU A 87 -3.38 -16.96 -10.53
C GLU A 87 -2.75 -16.89 -9.12
N TYR A 88 -3.40 -16.14 -8.23
CA TYR A 88 -2.97 -15.93 -6.85
C TYR A 88 -4.15 -15.61 -5.95
N ASP A 89 -3.96 -15.78 -4.64
CA ASP A 89 -4.90 -15.37 -3.60
C ASP A 89 -4.20 -14.40 -2.66
N TYR A 90 -4.56 -13.12 -2.71
CA TYR A 90 -3.85 -12.05 -2.00
C TYR A 90 -4.74 -10.86 -1.71
N ALA A 91 -4.68 -10.36 -0.48
CA ALA A 91 -5.38 -9.17 -0.05
C ALA A 91 -4.38 -8.16 0.54
N VAL A 92 -4.44 -6.93 0.03
CA VAL A 92 -3.56 -5.82 0.40
C VAL A 92 -4.34 -4.74 1.14
N SER A 93 -3.64 -3.92 1.93
CA SER A 93 -4.23 -2.85 2.72
C SER A 93 -3.53 -1.52 2.47
N SER A 94 -4.34 -0.46 2.39
CA SER A 94 -3.89 0.93 2.39
C SER A 94 -4.85 1.75 3.25
N ILE A 95 -4.35 2.26 4.38
CA ILE A 95 -5.17 2.99 5.35
C ILE A 95 -4.57 4.39 5.54
N PRO A 96 -5.20 5.45 5.00
CA PRO A 96 -4.80 6.82 5.28
C PRO A 96 -5.15 7.19 6.72
N PHE A 97 -4.37 8.08 7.32
CA PHE A 97 -4.60 8.58 8.66
C PHE A 97 -4.01 9.97 8.86
N THR A 98 -4.37 10.61 9.98
CA THR A 98 -3.86 11.93 10.34
C THR A 98 -3.41 11.93 11.80
N ILE A 99 -2.29 12.60 12.08
CA ILE A 99 -1.81 12.87 13.44
C ILE A 99 -1.79 14.39 13.64
N GLU A 100 -2.38 14.83 14.74
CA GLU A 100 -2.34 16.23 15.17
C GLU A 100 -1.56 16.36 16.47
N LYS A 101 -0.55 17.23 16.50
CA LYS A 101 0.29 17.48 17.68
C LYS A 101 0.64 18.96 17.78
N LYS A 102 0.12 19.64 18.81
CA LYS A 102 0.47 21.05 19.12
C LYS A 102 0.36 21.99 17.90
N GLY A 103 -0.70 21.84 17.10
CA GLY A 103 -0.92 22.64 15.89
C GLY A 103 -0.21 22.14 14.63
N LEU A 104 0.70 21.16 14.74
CA LEU A 104 1.25 20.44 13.60
C LEU A 104 0.26 19.39 13.12
N ILE A 105 0.10 19.29 11.79
CA ILE A 105 -0.74 18.28 11.14
C ILE A 105 0.13 17.42 10.26
N PHE A 106 0.11 16.11 10.52
CA PHE A 106 0.74 15.11 9.68
C PHE A 106 -0.33 14.30 8.97
N LYS A 107 -0.20 14.17 7.65
CA LYS A 107 -0.93 13.19 6.86
C LYS A 107 -0.07 11.93 6.76
N GLY A 108 -0.70 10.77 6.76
CA GLY A 108 0.03 9.52 6.63
C GLY A 108 -0.78 8.43 5.97
N VAL A 109 -0.06 7.39 5.56
CA VAL A 109 -0.63 6.17 5.00
C VAL A 109 0.09 4.97 5.60
N ARG A 110 -0.67 3.92 5.88
CA ARG A 110 -0.14 2.60 6.23
C ARG A 110 -0.38 1.66 5.07
N ILE A 111 0.67 0.96 4.65
CA ILE A 111 0.61 -0.06 3.60
C ILE A 111 0.93 -1.40 4.24
N GLY A 112 0.13 -2.41 3.92
CA GLY A 112 0.30 -3.75 4.44
C GLY A 112 -0.43 -4.79 3.63
N GLU A 113 -0.47 -5.99 4.17
CA GLU A 113 -1.16 -7.14 3.60
C GLU A 113 -1.97 -7.85 4.69
N TYR A 114 -3.07 -8.49 4.31
CA TYR A 114 -3.80 -9.33 5.25
C TYR A 114 -3.07 -10.66 5.42
N GLU A 115 -3.12 -11.23 6.63
CA GLU A 115 -2.48 -12.52 6.93
C GLU A 115 -2.97 -13.65 5.99
N ASN A 116 -4.22 -13.55 5.55
CA ASN A 116 -4.82 -14.30 4.45
C ASN A 116 -6.09 -13.53 3.99
N THR A 117 -6.73 -13.99 2.92
CA THR A 117 -7.89 -13.31 2.30
C THR A 117 -9.17 -13.34 3.13
N GLU A 118 -9.23 -14.16 4.17
CA GLU A 118 -10.35 -14.23 5.13
C GLU A 118 -10.03 -13.53 6.46
N SER A 119 -8.80 -13.06 6.65
CA SER A 119 -8.33 -12.46 7.90
C SER A 119 -8.67 -10.97 7.98
N GLU A 120 -9.02 -10.49 9.17
CA GLU A 120 -9.10 -9.05 9.48
C GLU A 120 -7.75 -8.49 9.94
N LYS A 121 -6.76 -9.36 10.19
CA LYS A 121 -5.45 -8.96 10.69
C LYS A 121 -4.56 -8.47 9.55
N ILE A 122 -4.14 -7.22 9.66
CA ILE A 122 -3.19 -6.58 8.75
C ILE A 122 -1.77 -6.71 9.31
N ILE A 123 -0.84 -7.08 8.45
CA ILE A 123 0.60 -7.00 8.69
C ILE A 123 1.10 -5.75 7.97
N ASP A 124 1.36 -4.69 8.74
CA ASP A 124 1.85 -3.43 8.18
C ASP A 124 3.30 -3.60 7.69
N LYS A 125 3.66 -2.98 6.56
CA LYS A 125 5.02 -3.04 5.96
C LYS A 125 5.63 -1.66 5.75
N LEU A 126 4.80 -0.63 5.74
CA LEU A 126 5.21 0.77 5.67
C LEU A 126 4.21 1.62 6.45
N THR A 127 4.73 2.54 7.25
CA THR A 127 4.01 3.73 7.70
C THR A 127 4.75 4.97 7.20
N LEU A 128 4.11 5.75 6.33
CA LEU A 128 4.67 7.01 5.83
C LEU A 128 3.86 8.17 6.40
N LEU A 129 4.55 9.15 6.96
CA LEU A 129 4.01 10.39 7.52
C LEU A 129 4.68 11.59 6.86
N ILE A 130 3.90 12.61 6.50
CA ILE A 130 4.41 13.87 5.99
C ILE A 130 3.79 15.01 6.79
N LEU A 131 4.63 15.92 7.30
CA LEU A 131 4.18 17.16 7.92
C LEU A 131 3.56 18.06 6.84
N THR A 132 2.26 18.32 6.92
CA THR A 132 1.53 19.14 5.94
C THR A 132 1.12 20.50 6.51
N ASN A 133 0.89 20.58 7.82
CA ASN A 133 0.23 21.72 8.48
C ASN A 133 -1.13 22.10 7.86
N ASP A 134 -1.76 21.17 7.14
CA ASP A 134 -3.05 21.34 6.49
C ASP A 134 -3.83 20.01 6.49
N LYS A 135 -5.03 20.02 7.08
CA LYS A 135 -5.91 18.85 7.14
C LYS A 135 -6.53 18.53 5.79
N ASN A 136 -6.60 19.51 4.89
CA ASN A 136 -7.18 19.38 3.56
C ASN A 136 -6.12 19.07 2.49
N SER A 137 -4.85 18.94 2.88
CA SER A 137 -3.79 18.45 2.00
C SER A 137 -4.23 17.15 1.34
N GLU A 138 -4.11 17.10 0.01
CA GLU A 138 -4.53 15.96 -0.78
C GLU A 138 -3.48 14.84 -0.68
N GLU A 139 -3.94 13.63 -0.41
CA GLU A 139 -3.16 12.41 -0.55
C GLU A 139 -3.83 11.46 -1.53
N ASN A 140 -3.02 10.74 -2.32
CA ASN A 140 -3.49 9.60 -3.09
C ASN A 140 -2.60 8.39 -2.84
N THR A 141 -3.17 7.20 -3.02
CA THR A 141 -2.45 5.95 -2.85
C THR A 141 -3.03 4.90 -3.77
N LEU A 142 -2.14 4.17 -4.43
CA LEU A 142 -2.43 3.01 -5.23
C LEU A 142 -1.61 1.84 -4.69
N VAL A 143 -2.28 0.75 -4.35
CA VAL A 143 -1.63 -0.52 -4.00
C VAL A 143 -1.84 -1.50 -5.14
N GLU A 144 -0.79 -2.22 -5.50
CA GLU A 144 -0.82 -3.21 -6.57
C GLU A 144 -0.57 -4.60 -6.00
N SER A 145 -1.59 -5.46 -6.08
CA SER A 145 -1.57 -6.85 -5.64
C SER A 145 -1.12 -7.82 -6.73
N ARG A 146 -1.12 -7.39 -8.00
CA ARG A 146 -0.71 -8.22 -9.17
C ARG A 146 0.76 -8.65 -9.09
N ASN A 147 1.55 -8.02 -8.24
CA ASN A 147 2.93 -8.39 -7.97
C ASN A 147 3.08 -9.53 -6.94
N PHE A 148 2.00 -10.17 -6.47
CA PHE A 148 2.06 -11.23 -5.45
C PHE A 148 3.17 -12.27 -5.75
N PRO A 149 4.03 -12.58 -4.76
CA PRO A 149 3.96 -12.21 -3.34
C PRO A 149 4.64 -10.88 -2.96
N TYR A 150 5.07 -10.09 -3.94
CA TYR A 150 5.62 -8.78 -3.68
C TYR A 150 4.49 -7.77 -3.48
N LEU A 151 4.60 -6.96 -2.43
CA LEU A 151 3.69 -5.86 -2.17
C LEU A 151 4.29 -4.59 -2.78
N THR A 152 3.57 -3.96 -3.70
CA THR A 152 3.99 -2.67 -4.26
C THR A 152 2.90 -1.63 -4.05
N ALA A 153 3.31 -0.42 -3.71
CA ALA A 153 2.40 0.71 -3.58
C ALA A 153 3.08 2.00 -4.03
N GLN A 154 2.28 3.00 -4.36
CA GLN A 154 2.78 4.31 -4.71
C GLN A 154 1.72 5.36 -4.41
N GLY A 155 2.13 6.61 -4.39
CA GLY A 155 1.21 7.71 -4.15
C GLY A 155 1.91 9.05 -4.12
N THR A 156 1.13 10.05 -3.75
CA THR A 156 1.56 11.43 -3.65
C THR A 156 0.95 12.06 -2.40
N PHE A 157 1.68 13.00 -1.82
CA PHE A 157 1.13 13.97 -0.88
C PHE A 157 1.33 15.37 -1.46
N LYS A 158 0.25 16.09 -1.69
CA LYS A 158 0.29 17.48 -2.13
C LYS A 158 0.23 18.40 -0.92
N ILE A 159 1.31 19.13 -0.69
CA ILE A 159 1.38 20.17 0.34
C ILE A 159 1.39 21.55 -0.33
N PRO A 160 1.09 22.66 0.38
CA PRO A 160 0.91 23.97 -0.24
C PRO A 160 2.01 24.42 -1.22
N ASN A 161 3.26 24.04 -0.99
CA ASN A 161 4.42 24.50 -1.77
C ASN A 161 5.23 23.37 -2.44
N ASN A 162 4.79 22.11 -2.36
CA ASN A 162 5.52 20.97 -2.93
C ASN A 162 4.62 19.74 -3.13
N THR A 163 5.09 18.77 -3.91
CA THR A 163 4.49 17.43 -3.98
C THR A 163 5.53 16.39 -3.61
N TYR A 164 5.13 15.43 -2.79
CA TYR A 164 5.96 14.30 -2.39
C TYR A 164 5.45 13.04 -3.05
N ASP A 165 6.13 12.63 -4.09
CA ASP A 165 5.94 11.38 -4.80
C ASP A 165 6.65 10.27 -4.04
N TRP A 166 5.98 9.14 -3.89
CA TRP A 166 6.55 7.99 -3.23
C TRP A 166 6.20 6.68 -3.92
N VAL A 167 7.16 5.74 -3.87
CA VAL A 167 7.04 4.39 -4.40
C VAL A 167 7.61 3.43 -3.37
N PHE A 168 6.88 2.36 -3.10
CA PHE A 168 7.20 1.35 -2.11
C PHE A 168 7.16 -0.04 -2.73
N SER A 169 8.07 -0.89 -2.30
CA SER A 169 8.05 -2.32 -2.57
C SER A 169 8.51 -3.11 -1.35
N ALA A 170 7.82 -4.20 -1.06
CA ALA A 170 8.25 -5.21 -0.09
C ALA A 170 8.21 -6.60 -0.71
N SER A 171 9.25 -7.35 -0.42
CA SER A 171 9.41 -8.76 -0.75
C SER A 171 9.12 -9.60 0.49
N PRO A 172 8.53 -10.80 0.33
CA PRO A 172 8.18 -11.64 1.47
C PRO A 172 9.40 -12.22 2.21
N ASP A 173 10.60 -12.14 1.63
CA ASP A 173 11.87 -12.50 2.27
C ASP A 173 12.45 -11.38 3.16
N GLY A 174 11.69 -10.31 3.39
CA GLY A 174 12.02 -9.23 4.33
C GLY A 174 12.77 -8.05 3.70
N TYR A 175 13.08 -8.08 2.40
CA TYR A 175 13.61 -6.90 1.71
C TYR A 175 12.49 -5.92 1.38
N SER A 176 12.58 -4.70 1.88
CA SER A 176 11.60 -3.65 1.62
C SER A 176 12.26 -2.29 1.45
N THR A 177 11.74 -1.51 0.51
CA THR A 177 12.27 -0.20 0.14
C THR A 177 11.16 0.80 -0.06
N LEU A 178 11.44 2.05 0.33
CA LEU A 178 10.63 3.21 -0.01
C LEU A 178 11.51 4.22 -0.75
N LEU A 179 11.01 4.78 -1.84
CA LEU A 179 11.58 5.93 -2.52
C LEU A 179 10.64 7.11 -2.29
N VAL A 180 11.13 8.23 -1.75
CA VAL A 180 10.36 9.49 -1.62
C VAL A 180 11.16 10.59 -2.30
N ASN A 181 10.63 11.23 -3.33
CA ASN A 181 11.32 12.28 -4.11
C ASN A 181 12.81 11.95 -4.36
N MET A 182 13.10 10.77 -4.90
CA MET A 182 14.44 10.24 -5.16
C MET A 182 15.32 9.89 -3.94
N LYS A 183 14.84 10.06 -2.71
CA LYS A 183 15.50 9.52 -1.51
C LYS A 183 15.08 8.07 -1.27
N LEU A 184 16.04 7.15 -1.38
CA LEU A 184 15.83 5.72 -1.10
C LEU A 184 15.95 5.43 0.41
N PHE A 185 15.03 4.66 0.95
CA PHE A 185 15.01 4.14 2.31
C PHE A 185 15.00 2.61 2.26
N ASP A 186 15.89 2.01 3.04
CA ASP A 186 15.92 0.58 3.30
C ASP A 186 15.12 0.30 4.58
N LEU A 187 13.92 -0.23 4.41
CA LEU A 187 12.95 -0.34 5.50
C LEU A 187 13.26 -1.46 6.48
N ARG A 188 14.29 -2.28 6.21
CA ARG A 188 14.87 -3.20 7.19
C ARG A 188 15.43 -2.48 8.41
N PHE A 189 15.74 -1.19 8.28
CA PHE A 189 16.23 -0.36 9.39
C PHE A 189 15.13 0.45 10.10
N GLY A 190 13.88 0.32 9.65
CA GLY A 190 12.71 0.94 10.25
C GLY A 190 11.59 1.16 9.24
N GLU A 191 10.38 0.73 9.60
CA GLU A 191 9.20 0.71 8.71
C GLU A 191 8.36 1.99 8.79
N THR A 192 8.64 2.86 9.76
CA THR A 192 7.99 4.17 9.86
C THR A 192 8.93 5.26 9.38
N ILE A 193 8.50 5.98 8.33
CA ILE A 193 9.20 7.12 7.75
C ILE A 193 8.39 8.39 8.02
N ILE A 194 9.06 9.42 8.53
CA ILE A 194 8.46 10.73 8.77
C ILE A 194 9.23 11.76 7.94
N ILE A 195 8.51 12.52 7.10
CA ILE A 195 9.06 13.55 6.23
C ILE A 195 8.66 14.92 6.78
N TYR A 196 9.64 15.82 6.82
CA TYR A 196 9.50 17.19 7.30
C TYR A 196 9.90 18.18 6.18
N PRO A 197 8.93 18.59 5.35
CA PRO A 197 9.16 19.59 4.31
C PRO A 197 9.71 20.91 4.86
N GLN A 198 10.60 21.56 4.11
CA GLN A 198 11.20 22.85 4.44
C GLN A 198 10.78 23.91 3.40
N ASP A 199 10.80 25.19 3.79
CA ASP A 199 10.41 26.30 2.90
C ASP A 199 11.27 26.41 1.63
N ASN A 200 12.53 25.97 1.70
CA ASN A 200 13.45 25.92 0.57
C ASN A 200 13.26 24.69 -0.34
N LYS A 201 12.14 23.96 -0.19
CA LYS A 201 11.78 22.72 -0.92
C LYS A 201 12.65 21.50 -0.62
N SER A 202 13.62 21.61 0.30
CA SER A 202 14.28 20.43 0.88
C SER A 202 13.36 19.74 1.90
N PHE A 203 13.79 18.61 2.44
CA PHE A 203 13.11 17.96 3.55
C PHE A 203 14.10 17.32 4.51
N PHE A 204 13.77 17.36 5.80
CA PHE A 204 14.36 16.46 6.78
C PHE A 204 13.52 15.20 6.88
N TYR A 205 14.09 14.15 7.46
CA TYR A 205 13.38 12.90 7.65
C TYR A 205 13.82 12.19 8.93
N ASP A 206 12.94 11.32 9.42
CA ASP A 206 13.24 10.29 10.40
C ASP A 206 12.86 8.93 9.83
N GLN A 207 13.68 7.93 10.16
CA GLN A 207 13.38 6.52 9.96
C GLN A 207 13.45 5.84 11.32
N ILE A 208 12.33 5.31 11.79
CA ILE A 208 12.22 4.72 13.12
C ILE A 208 11.77 3.26 13.02
N LYS A 209 12.25 2.46 13.98
CA LYS A 209 11.98 1.02 14.04
C LYS A 209 10.54 0.67 14.42
N ASP A 210 9.82 1.62 15.02
CA ASP A 210 8.43 1.45 15.37
C ASP A 210 7.58 1.17 14.13
N SER A 211 6.66 0.24 14.30
CA SER A 211 5.68 -0.18 13.31
C SER A 211 4.37 -0.45 14.05
N PRO A 212 3.18 -0.25 13.45
CA PRO A 212 1.93 -0.65 14.09
C PRO A 212 1.93 -2.10 14.58
N ASN A 213 2.69 -2.98 13.91
CA ASN A 213 2.89 -4.37 14.30
C ASN A 213 3.50 -4.56 15.71
N ASN A 214 4.14 -3.54 16.28
CA ASN A 214 4.76 -3.61 17.60
C ASN A 214 3.81 -3.23 18.74
N TYR A 215 2.56 -2.89 18.42
CA TYR A 215 1.59 -2.34 19.37
C TYR A 215 0.28 -3.15 19.34
N THR A 216 -0.44 -3.16 20.46
CA THR A 216 -1.73 -3.84 20.59
C THR A 216 -2.80 -3.19 19.71
N SER A 217 -2.73 -1.87 19.54
CA SER A 217 -3.67 -1.10 18.72
C SER A 217 -2.95 -0.02 17.91
N PHE A 218 -3.62 0.44 16.86
CA PHE A 218 -3.11 1.56 16.08
C PHE A 218 -3.12 2.88 16.88
N ASP A 219 -4.02 3.05 17.84
CA ASP A 219 -4.04 4.22 18.72
C ASP A 219 -2.81 4.25 19.64
N ASP A 220 -2.39 3.09 20.16
CA ASP A 220 -1.15 2.97 20.95
C ASP A 220 0.08 3.35 20.12
N PHE A 221 0.14 2.86 18.87
CA PHE A 221 1.19 3.25 17.93
C PHE A 221 1.18 4.76 17.68
N LYS A 222 0.03 5.37 17.36
CA LYS A 222 -0.07 6.83 17.14
C LYS A 222 0.44 7.61 18.35
N ASN A 223 0.05 7.21 19.56
CA ASN A 223 0.50 7.85 20.80
C ASN A 223 2.02 7.75 20.97
N ALA A 224 2.62 6.60 20.65
CA ALA A 224 4.06 6.41 20.70
C ALA A 224 4.79 7.29 19.66
N ILE A 225 4.27 7.37 18.42
CA ILE A 225 4.85 8.20 17.36
C ILE A 225 4.77 9.69 17.69
N ILE A 226 3.63 10.16 18.23
CA ILE A 226 3.46 11.54 18.66
C ILE A 226 4.59 11.96 19.60
N ASN A 227 5.03 11.10 20.52
CA ASN A 227 6.09 11.42 21.46
C ASN A 227 7.50 11.46 20.82
N LYS A 228 7.69 10.76 19.68
CA LYS A 228 8.96 10.67 18.95
C LYS A 228 9.12 11.74 17.86
N ILE A 229 8.03 12.31 17.37
CA ILE A 229 8.06 13.40 16.39
C ILE A 229 8.87 14.59 16.95
N LYS A 230 9.91 14.97 16.21
CA LYS A 230 10.76 16.13 16.51
C LYS A 230 9.92 17.40 16.64
N GLN A 231 10.30 18.24 17.60
CA GLN A 231 9.88 19.64 17.60
C GLN A 231 10.84 20.33 16.64
N LEU A 232 10.32 20.81 15.52
CA LEU A 232 11.06 21.63 14.55
C LEU A 232 10.84 23.10 14.87
#